data_AF-A0A2N1VS38-F1
#
_entry.id   AF-A0A2N1VS38-F1
#
_cell.length_a   1.000
_cell.length_b   1.000
_cell.length_c   1.000
_cell.angle_alpha   90.00
_cell.angle_beta   90.00
_cell.angle_gamma   90.00
#
_symmetry.space_group_name_H-M   'P 1'
#
loop_
_entity.id
_entity.type
_entity.pdbx_description
1 polymer ?
#
loop_
_entity_poly.entity_id
_entity_poly.type
_entity_poly.pdbx_seq_one_letter_code
_entity_poly.pdbx_strand_id
1 'polypeptide(L)'
;MKIKLEMKKADNDDLQDLADRLSKASIPVITESDAEHPELNEKEEEPEFPGKSLVSETLAKIYFNQGNFNEALSIYETLIEIQPEKSEYYQKQISKIKEQLNNK
;
A
#
# COMPACT_ATOMS: atom_id res chain seq x y z
N MET A 1 -19.19 -23.96 -30.97
CA MET A 1 -17.87 -24.32 -30.43
C MET A 1 -17.85 -24.00 -28.94
N LYS A 2 -17.52 -24.96 -28.07
CA LYS A 2 -17.30 -24.71 -26.64
C LYS A 2 -15.80 -24.71 -26.41
N ILE A 3 -15.23 -23.56 -26.00
CA ILE A 3 -13.81 -23.44 -25.66
C ILE A 3 -13.68 -23.92 -24.21
N LYS A 4 -12.91 -24.99 -24.01
CA LYS A 4 -12.58 -25.51 -22.67
C LYS A 4 -11.35 -24.73 -22.20
N LEU A 5 -11.51 -23.89 -21.18
CA LEU A 5 -10.39 -23.19 -20.55
C LEU A 5 -9.75 -24.15 -19.54
N GLU A 6 -8.61 -24.73 -19.88
CA GLU A 6 -7.80 -25.49 -18.93
C GLU A 6 -7.10 -24.52 -17.99
N MET A 7 -7.56 -24.49 -16.74
CA MET A 7 -6.82 -23.84 -15.65
C MET A 7 -5.63 -24.72 -15.31
N LYS A 8 -4.44 -24.33 -15.78
CA LYS A 8 -3.17 -24.95 -15.38
C LYS A 8 -3.03 -24.76 -13.87
N LYS A 9 -3.18 -25.85 -13.11
CA LYS A 9 -2.87 -25.84 -11.68
C LYS A 9 -1.38 -25.52 -11.55
N ALA A 10 -1.02 -24.62 -10.64
CA ALA A 10 0.38 -24.42 -10.30
C ALA A 10 0.85 -25.71 -9.64
N ASP A 11 1.80 -26.38 -10.26
CA ASP A 11 2.33 -27.64 -9.80
C ASP A 11 3.33 -27.33 -8.68
N ASN A 12 3.49 -28.21 -7.69
CA ASN A 12 4.38 -28.01 -6.53
C ASN A 12 5.84 -27.73 -6.94
N ASP A 13 6.20 -28.11 -8.17
CA ASP A 13 7.49 -27.87 -8.80
C ASP A 13 7.77 -26.36 -9.01
N ASP A 14 6.75 -25.55 -9.29
CA ASP A 14 6.90 -24.10 -9.46
C ASP A 14 7.32 -23.42 -8.14
N LEU A 15 6.83 -23.95 -7.01
CA LEU A 15 7.18 -23.43 -5.69
C LEU A 15 8.62 -23.80 -5.30
N GLN A 16 9.06 -24.99 -5.67
CA GLN A 16 10.42 -25.45 -5.42
C GLN A 16 11.45 -24.63 -6.21
N ASP A 17 11.17 -24.31 -7.48
CA ASP A 17 12.04 -23.47 -8.31
C ASP A 17 12.19 -22.05 -7.72
N LEU A 18 11.10 -21.47 -7.23
CA LEU A 18 11.12 -20.18 -6.56
C LEU A 18 11.95 -20.22 -5.26
N ALA A 19 11.82 -21.26 -4.45
CA ALA A 19 12.60 -21.44 -3.22
C ALA A 19 14.11 -21.56 -3.51
N ASP A 20 14.47 -22.30 -4.55
CA ASP A 20 15.87 -22.47 -4.98
C ASP A 20 16.48 -21.18 -5.54
N ARG A 21 15.67 -20.33 -6.18
CA ARG A 21 16.12 -19.01 -6.64
C ARG A 21 16.32 -18.03 -5.49
N LEU A 22 15.44 -18.05 -4.50
CA LEU A 22 15.55 -17.20 -3.31
C LEU A 22 16.78 -17.55 -2.47
N SER A 23 17.09 -18.84 -2.29
CA SER A 23 18.27 -19.27 -1.52
C SER A 23 19.58 -18.85 -2.18
N LYS A 24 19.64 -18.88 -3.52
CA LYS A 24 20.80 -18.44 -4.30
C LYS A 24 20.99 -16.93 -4.30
N ALA A 25 19.91 -16.16 -4.14
CA ALA A 25 19.94 -14.70 -4.20
C ALA A 25 20.37 -14.05 -2.86
N SER A 26 21.11 -14.76 -1.99
CA SER A 26 21.55 -14.25 -0.69
C SER A 26 22.30 -12.94 -0.86
N ILE A 27 21.68 -11.86 -0.36
CA ILE A 27 22.31 -10.54 -0.25
C ILE A 27 23.40 -10.69 0.81
N PRO A 28 24.67 -10.35 0.52
CA PRO A 28 25.72 -10.42 1.53
C PRO A 28 25.32 -9.50 2.69
N VAL A 29 25.34 -10.06 3.91
CA VAL A 29 25.23 -9.27 5.12
C VAL A 29 26.45 -8.37 5.15
N ILE A 30 26.26 -7.07 4.92
CA ILE A 30 27.30 -6.07 5.13
C ILE A 30 27.50 -6.02 6.64
N THR A 31 28.47 -6.78 7.14
CA THR A 31 28.95 -6.62 8.50
C THR A 31 29.65 -5.27 8.56
N GLU A 32 29.18 -4.38 9.43
CA GLU A 32 29.59 -2.98 9.62
C GLU A 32 31.06 -2.78 10.07
N SER A 33 31.98 -3.70 9.73
CA SER A 33 33.35 -3.70 10.25
C SER A 33 34.43 -3.27 9.27
N ASP A 34 34.15 -3.15 7.97
CA ASP A 34 35.19 -2.85 6.95
C ASP A 34 34.69 -1.90 5.85
N ALA A 35 34.09 -0.78 6.25
CA ALA A 35 33.92 0.36 5.37
C ALA A 35 34.44 1.61 6.08
N GLU A 36 35.60 2.09 5.65
CA GLU A 36 35.98 3.48 5.78
C GLU A 36 34.77 4.32 5.35
N HIS A 37 34.10 4.95 6.31
CA HIS A 37 33.02 5.88 6.03
C HIS A 37 33.62 7.05 5.25
N PRO A 38 33.27 7.27 3.97
CA PRO A 38 33.40 8.60 3.44
C PRO A 38 32.49 9.46 4.31
N GLU A 39 33.04 10.48 4.95
CA GLU A 39 32.28 11.50 5.63
C GLU A 39 31.41 12.18 4.56
N LEU A 40 30.17 11.68 4.40
CA LEU A 40 29.17 12.25 3.51
C LEU A 40 28.71 13.56 4.16
N ASN A 41 29.53 14.59 3.98
CA ASN A 41 29.10 15.96 4.14
C ASN A 41 28.37 16.39 2.87
N GLU A 42 27.19 15.78 2.66
CA GLU A 42 26.23 16.28 1.71
C GLU A 42 24.94 16.43 2.48
N LYS A 43 24.52 17.68 2.65
CA LYS A 43 23.11 18.03 2.77
C LYS A 43 22.44 17.53 1.51
N GLU A 44 22.19 16.22 1.45
CA GLU A 44 21.16 15.67 0.62
C GLU A 44 19.88 16.28 1.20
N GLU A 45 19.40 17.33 0.56
CA GLU A 45 17.99 17.67 0.65
C GLU A 45 17.27 16.40 0.22
N GLU A 46 16.86 15.59 1.21
CA GLU A 46 15.84 14.57 0.99
C GLU A 46 14.79 15.27 0.15
N PRO A 47 14.40 14.73 -1.01
CA PRO A 47 13.29 15.30 -1.73
C PRO A 47 12.16 15.39 -0.72
N GLU A 48 11.76 16.61 -0.36
CA GLU A 48 10.53 16.85 0.37
C GLU A 48 9.46 16.31 -0.57
N PHE A 49 9.18 15.01 -0.50
CA PHE A 49 7.88 14.49 -0.82
C PHE A 49 7.03 15.15 0.24
N PRO A 50 6.26 16.22 -0.06
CA PRO A 50 5.41 16.81 0.93
C PRO A 50 4.57 15.66 1.46
N GLY A 51 4.77 15.31 2.73
CA GLY A 51 4.29 14.09 3.38
C GLY A 51 2.77 14.04 3.52
N LYS A 52 2.03 14.56 2.55
CA LYS A 52 0.67 14.13 2.26
C LYS A 52 0.77 12.65 1.93
N SER A 53 0.54 11.85 2.98
CA SER A 53 0.12 10.46 2.89
C SER A 53 -0.64 10.25 1.59
N LEU A 54 -0.25 9.26 0.80
CA LEU A 54 -0.87 8.95 -0.48
C LEU A 54 -2.35 8.59 -0.25
N VAL A 55 -3.22 9.60 -0.26
CA VAL A 55 -4.66 9.45 -0.09
C VAL A 55 -5.31 9.31 -1.45
N SER A 56 -6.15 8.28 -1.59
CA SER A 56 -6.93 8.07 -2.79
C SER A 56 -8.29 7.48 -2.44
N GLU A 57 -9.27 7.73 -3.29
CA GLU A 57 -10.62 7.16 -3.13
C GLU A 57 -10.58 5.62 -3.10
N THR A 58 -9.73 5.02 -3.93
CA THR A 58 -9.53 3.56 -3.95
C THR A 58 -9.01 3.05 -2.62
N LEU A 59 -8.01 3.74 -2.04
CA LEU A 59 -7.45 3.36 -0.75
C LEU A 59 -8.50 3.48 0.37
N ALA A 60 -9.29 4.56 0.40
CA ALA A 60 -10.37 4.73 1.36
C ALA A 60 -11.40 3.59 1.28
N LYS A 61 -11.77 3.17 0.06
CA LYS A 61 -12.68 2.04 -0.17
C LYS A 61 -12.09 0.70 0.31
N ILE A 62 -10.79 0.47 0.11
CA ILE A 62 -10.11 -0.74 0.60
C ILE A 62 -10.20 -0.80 2.13
N TYR A 63 -9.86 0.29 2.82
CA TYR A 63 -9.98 0.37 4.29
C TYR A 63 -11.42 0.15 4.76
N PHE A 64 -12.40 0.75 4.10
CA PHE A 64 -13.81 0.53 4.42
C PHE A 64 -14.22 -0.94 4.30
N ASN A 65 -13.85 -1.59 3.20
CA ASN A 65 -14.18 -3.00 2.95
C ASN A 65 -13.48 -3.96 3.92
N GLN A 66 -12.32 -3.58 4.45
CA GLN A 66 -11.60 -4.33 5.48
C GLN A 66 -12.16 -4.09 6.90
N GLY A 67 -13.11 -3.17 7.06
CA GLY A 67 -13.66 -2.78 8.37
C GLY A 67 -12.79 -1.79 9.14
N ASN A 68 -11.75 -1.25 8.50
CA ASN A 68 -10.84 -0.23 9.02
C ASN A 68 -11.48 1.15 8.82
N PHE A 69 -12.54 1.41 9.58
CA PHE A 69 -13.41 2.56 9.37
C PHE A 69 -12.77 3.90 9.75
N ASN A 70 -11.88 3.93 10.75
CA ASN A 70 -11.21 5.16 11.17
C ASN A 70 -10.21 5.64 10.11
N GLU A 71 -9.49 4.71 9.50
CA GLU A 71 -8.55 4.97 8.42
C GLU A 71 -9.29 5.44 7.17
N ALA A 72 -10.40 4.77 6.80
CA ALA A 72 -11.25 5.19 5.71
C ALA A 72 -11.80 6.62 5.92
N LEU A 73 -12.23 6.93 7.15
CA LEU A 73 -12.74 8.24 7.53
C LEU A 73 -11.67 9.34 7.33
N SER A 74 -10.48 9.15 7.91
CA SER A 74 -9.38 10.10 7.81
C SER A 74 -8.99 10.38 6.35
N ILE A 75 -8.94 9.34 5.51
CA ILE A 75 -8.62 9.50 4.08
C ILE A 75 -9.69 10.33 3.36
N TYR A 76 -10.98 10.11 3.62
CA TYR A 76 -12.04 10.91 3.02
C TYR A 76 -12.03 12.37 3.50
N GLU A 77 -11.65 12.63 4.75
CA GLU A 77 -11.47 13.98 5.27
C GLU A 77 -10.33 14.69 4.55
N THR A 78 -9.17 14.04 4.38
CA THR A 78 -8.05 14.60 3.62
C THR A 78 -8.42 14.80 2.14
N LEU A 79 -9.21 13.92 1.54
CA LEU A 79 -9.67 14.08 0.16
C LEU A 79 -10.56 15.31 -0.04
N ILE A 80 -11.32 15.74 0.97
CA ILE A 80 -12.10 16.99 0.91
C ILE A 80 -11.16 18.20 0.85
N GLU A 81 -10.07 18.18 1.59
CA GLU A 81 -9.08 19.27 1.60
C GLU A 81 -8.33 19.37 0.27
N ILE A 82 -8.12 18.25 -0.42
CA ILE A 82 -7.38 18.19 -1.70
C ILE A 82 -8.31 18.38 -2.91
N GLN A 83 -9.53 17.86 -2.84
CA GLN A 83 -10.51 17.81 -3.94
C GLN A 83 -11.89 18.33 -3.48
N PRO A 84 -12.01 19.64 -3.17
CA PRO A 84 -13.24 20.23 -2.67
C PRO A 84 -14.41 20.14 -3.65
N GLU A 85 -14.14 20.01 -4.96
CA GLU A 85 -15.15 19.80 -6.00
C GLU A 85 -15.92 18.49 -5.84
N LYS A 86 -15.34 17.51 -5.15
CA LYS A 86 -15.98 16.22 -4.82
C LYS A 86 -16.43 16.14 -3.36
N SER A 87 -16.39 17.25 -2.62
CA SER A 87 -16.70 17.27 -1.18
C SER A 87 -18.05 16.64 -0.84
N GLU A 88 -19.11 16.91 -1.61
CA GLU A 88 -20.43 16.31 -1.39
C GLU A 88 -20.39 14.78 -1.49
N TYR A 89 -19.64 14.24 -2.46
CA TYR A 89 -19.45 12.79 -2.60
C TYR A 89 -18.71 12.22 -1.39
N TYR A 90 -17.62 12.84 -0.96
CA TYR A 90 -16.85 12.38 0.20
C TYR A 90 -17.65 12.47 1.50
N GLN A 91 -18.42 13.53 1.72
CA GLN A 91 -19.31 13.65 2.87
C GLN A 91 -20.33 12.51 2.93
N LYS A 92 -20.88 12.06 1.78
CA LYS A 92 -21.77 10.89 1.74
C LYS A 92 -21.05 9.60 2.14
N GLN A 93 -19.78 9.41 1.76
CA GLN A 93 -19.01 8.25 2.19
C GLN A 93 -18.70 8.31 3.69
N ILE A 94 -18.35 9.49 4.21
CA ILE A 94 -18.14 9.73 5.64
C ILE A 94 -19.39 9.37 6.46
N SER A 95 -20.58 9.79 6.03
CA SER A 95 -21.83 9.42 6.70
C SER A 95 -22.03 7.90 6.76
N LYS A 96 -21.81 7.19 5.66
CA LYS A 96 -21.89 5.72 5.61
C LYS A 96 -20.90 5.06 6.56
N ILE A 97 -19.68 5.57 6.64
CA ILE A 97 -18.65 5.07 7.56
C ILE A 97 -19.10 5.26 9.01
N LYS A 98 -19.65 6.44 9.35
CA LYS A 98 -20.16 6.73 10.69
C LYS A 98 -21.33 5.82 11.09
N GLU A 99 -22.22 5.49 10.15
CA GLU A 99 -23.27 4.49 10.37
C GLU A 99 -22.69 3.12 10.71
N GLN A 100 -21.65 2.66 10.01
CA GLN A 100 -21.00 1.38 10.30
C GLN A 100 -20.31 1.37 11.67
N LEU A 101 -19.68 2.50 12.06
CA LEU A 101 -19.05 2.64 13.37
C LEU A 101 -20.07 2.60 14.52
N ASN A 102 -21.25 3.19 14.32
CA ASN A 102 -22.30 3.23 15.34
C ASN A 102 -23.11 1.92 15.44
N ASN A 103 -23.04 1.06 14.42
CA ASN A 103 -23.72 -0.23 14.38
C ASN A 103 -22.85 -1.39 14.92
N LYS A 104 -21.69 -1.09 15.51
CA LYS A 104 -20.73 -2.05 16.08
C LYS A 104 -20.90 -2.13 17.60
#